data_AF-A0A3P7J8M6-F1
#
_entry.id   AF-A0A3P7J8M6-F1
#
_cell.length_a   1.000
_cell.length_b   1.000
_cell.length_c   1.000
_cell.angle_alpha   90.00
_cell.angle_beta   90.00
_cell.angle_gamma   90.00
#
_symmetry.space_group_name_H-M   'P 1'
#
loop_
_entity.id
_entity.type
_entity.pdbx_description
1 polymer ?
#
loop_
_entity_poly.entity_id
_entity_poly.type
_entity_poly.pdbx_seq_one_letter_code
_entity_poly.pdbx_strand_id
1 'polypeptide(L)' 'MSHSLRRVCSVIGRAHLRQVAYTAMEAAGQTYRRQCHVFQTDDIHQVSGTVVRFIFINWKLTSE' A
#
# COMPACT_ATOMS: atom_id res chain seq x y z
N MET A 1 -11.81 -0.34 7.52
CA MET A 1 -11.26 0.99 7.17
C MET A 1 -11.03 1.01 5.66
N SER A 2 -11.62 1.95 4.92
CA SER A 2 -11.42 2.08 3.47
C SER A 2 -10.67 3.37 3.20
N HIS A 3 -9.48 3.29 2.62
CA HIS A 3 -8.67 4.44 2.27
C HIS A 3 -8.74 4.64 0.75
N SER A 4 -8.98 5.88 0.31
CA SER A 4 -8.87 6.21 -1.10
C SER A 4 -7.41 6.07 -1.55
N LEU A 5 -7.18 5.26 -2.59
CA LEU A 5 -5.86 5.02 -3.17
C LEU A 5 -5.19 6.28 -3.72
N ARG A 6 -5.95 7.33 -4.03
CA ARG A 6 -5.42 8.65 -4.41
C ARG A 6 -4.46 9.22 -3.37
N ARG A 7 -4.61 8.79 -2.11
CA ARG A 7 -3.79 9.25 -0.99
C ARG A 7 -2.59 8.35 -0.70
N VAL A 8 -2.45 7.21 -1.38
CA VAL A 8 -1.31 6.31 -1.21
C VAL A 8 -0.09 6.85 -1.98
N CYS A 9 0.99 7.11 -1.24
CA CYS A 9 2.20 7.74 -1.77
C CYS A 9 3.26 6.71 -2.19
N SER A 10 3.32 5.56 -1.52
CA SER A 10 4.32 4.53 -1.76
C SER A 10 3.83 3.17 -1.27
N VAL A 11 4.27 2.11 -1.94
CA VAL A 11 4.04 0.71 -1.55
C VAL A 11 5.35 -0.04 -1.65
N ILE A 12 5.64 -0.87 -0.64
CA ILE A 12 6.86 -1.67 -0.52
C ILE A 12 6.48 -3.12 -0.17
N GLY A 13 7.08 -4.06 -0.88
CA GLY A 13 7.06 -5.49 -0.55
C GLY A 13 8.32 -5.90 0.22
N ARG A 14 8.15 -6.62 1.33
CA ARG A 14 9.21 -7.21 2.15
C ARG A 14 9.08 -8.73 2.10
N ALA A 15 9.62 -9.34 1.06
CA ALA A 15 9.51 -10.78 0.82
C ALA A 15 10.07 -11.64 1.97
N HIS A 16 11.21 -11.21 2.54
CA HIS A 16 11.87 -11.89 3.67
C HIS A 16 11.01 -11.91 4.96
N LEU A 17 10.09 -10.95 5.12
CA LEU A 17 9.15 -10.90 6.25
C LEU A 17 7.71 -11.29 5.86
N ARG A 18 7.49 -11.63 4.59
CA ARG A 18 6.15 -11.83 4.01
C ARG A 18 5.18 -10.68 4.32
N GLN A 19 5.66 -9.45 4.14
CA GLN A 19 4.88 -8.25 4.45
C GLN A 19 4.75 -7.33 3.25
N VAL A 20 3.57 -6.73 3.08
CA VAL A 20 3.35 -5.58 2.21
C VAL A 20 3.08 -4.38 3.09
N ALA A 21 3.70 -3.25 2.77
CA ALA A 21 3.41 -2.00 3.46
C ALA A 21 3.08 -0.90 2.45
N TYR A 22 2.12 -0.04 2.78
CA TYR A 22 1.89 1.19 2.04
C TYR A 22 1.82 2.40 2.95
N THR A 23 2.19 3.55 2.41
CA THR A 23 2.05 4.84 3.09
C THR A 23 0.93 5.64 2.45
N ALA A 24 -0.01 6.13 3.26
CA ALA A 24 -1.12 6.94 2.81
C ALA A 24 -1.17 8.27 3.56
N MET A 25 -1.55 9.35 2.88
CA MET A 25 -1.96 10.59 3.55
C MET A 25 -3.40 10.47 4.04
N GLU A 26 -3.61 10.84 5.29
CA GLU A 26 -4.91 10.88 5.91
C GLU A 26 -5.20 12.24 6.49
N ALA A 27 -6.44 12.69 6.28
CA ALA A 27 -6.95 13.85 6.99
C ALA A 27 -7.06 13.49 8.47
N ALA A 28 -6.35 14.24 9.30
CA ALA A 28 -6.41 14.19 10.76
C ALA A 28 -6.86 15.56 11.24
N GLY A 29 -8.18 15.78 11.24
CA GLY A 29 -8.79 17.08 11.51
C GLY A 29 -8.42 18.09 10.41
N GLN A 30 -7.72 19.17 10.80
CA GLN A 30 -7.25 20.24 9.91
C GLN A 30 -5.86 19.98 9.31
N THR A 31 -5.25 18.84 9.61
CA THR A 31 -3.89 18.50 9.16
C THR A 31 -3.88 17.22 8.34
N TYR A 32 -2.82 17.01 7.57
CA TYR A 32 -2.58 15.76 6.87
C TYR A 32 -1.50 14.96 7.61
N ARG A 33 -1.80 13.70 7.93
CA ARG A 33 -0.85 12.77 8.55
C ARG A 33 -0.50 11.66 7.58
N ARG A 34 0.78 11.30 7.47
CA ARG A 34 1.18 10.06 6.79
C ARG A 34 0.98 8.89 7.75
N GLN A 35 0.16 7.92 7.35
CA GLN A 35 0.04 6.62 8.01
C GLN A 35 0.79 5.56 7.21
N CYS A 36 1.41 4.62 7.91
CA CYS A 36 2.03 3.44 7.33
C CYS A 36 1.20 2.23 7.74
N HIS A 37 0.66 1.51 6.77
CA HIS A 37 -0.13 0.30 7.00
C HIS A 37 0.69 -0.89 6.55
N VAL A 38 0.92 -1.83 7.47
CA VAL A 38 1.68 -3.05 7.22
C VAL A 38 0.72 -4.23 7.30
N PHE A 39 0.74 -5.05 6.26
CA PHE A 39 -0.05 -6.27 6.14
C PHE A 39 0.90 -7.44 6.03
N GLN A 40 0.54 -8.52 6.71
CA GLN A 40 1.23 -9.79 6.59
C GLN A 40 0.48 -10.67 5.60
N THR A 41 1.22 -11.40 4.78
CA THR A 41 0.65 -12.36 3.82
C THR A 41 1.34 -13.70 4.00
N ASP A 42 0.59 -14.77 3.75
CA ASP A 42 1.13 -16.13 3.77
C ASP A 42 1.79 -16.50 2.43
N ASP A 43 1.45 -15.78 1.37
CA ASP A 43 1.94 -16.02 0.01
C ASP A 43 3.12 -15.10 -0.34
N ILE A 44 4.30 -15.72 -0.47
CA ILE A 44 5.54 -15.02 -0.79
C ILE A 44 5.54 -14.44 -2.21
N HIS A 45 4.73 -14.98 -3.12
CA HIS A 45 4.65 -14.46 -4.48
C HIS A 45 3.97 -13.09 -4.52
N GLN A 46 3.06 -12.81 -3.57
CA GLN A 46 2.36 -11.53 -3.46
C GLN A 46 3.24 -10.38 -2.96
N VAL A 47 4.35 -10.68 -2.28
CA VAL A 47 5.32 -9.70 -1.73
C VAL A 47 6.53 -9.46 -2.62
N SER A 48 6.61 -10.13 -3.78
CA SER A 48 7.63 -9.84 -4.78
C SER A 48 7.49 -8.38 -5.24
N GLY A 49 8.61 -7.65 -5.29
CA GLY A 49 8.60 -6.22 -5.61
C GLY A 49 7.92 -5.89 -6.95
N THR A 50 8.00 -6.79 -7.92
CA THR A 50 7.28 -6.68 -9.20
C THR A 50 5.77 -6.81 -9.01
N VAL A 51 5.31 -7.78 -8.21
CA VAL A 51 3.89 -8.05 -7.96
C VAL A 51 3.25 -6.92 -7.15
N VAL A 52 3.91 -6.48 -6.08
CA VAL A 52 3.44 -5.36 -5.25
C VAL A 52 3.30 -4.08 -6.06
N ARG A 53 4.26 -3.81 -6.95
CA ARG A 53 4.21 -2.65 -7.85
C ARG A 53 3.12 -2.78 -8.91
N PHE A 54 2.94 -3.97 -9.50
CA PHE A 54 1.88 -4.24 -10.48
C PHE A 54 0.49 -4.08 -9.86
N ILE A 55 0.24 -4.69 -8.70
CA ILE A 55 -1.03 -4.56 -7.97
C ILE A 55 -1.29 -3.10 -7.65
N PHE A 56 -0.29 -2.37 -7.15
CA PHE A 56 -0.49 -0.96 -6.82
C PHE A 56 -0.79 -0.09 -8.04
N ILE A 57 -0.06 -0.26 -9.15
CA ILE A 57 -0.29 0.50 -10.39
C ILE A 57 -1.67 0.17 -10.96
N ASN A 58 -2.00 -1.12 -11.07
CA ASN A 58 -3.24 -1.58 -11.67
C ASN A 58 -4.45 -1.14 -10.82
N TRP A 59 -4.35 -1.23 -9.48
CA TRP A 59 -5.39 -0.75 -8.58
C TRP A 59 -5.52 0.78 -8.62
N LYS A 60 -4.41 1.52 -8.71
CA LYS A 60 -4.47 2.97 -8.87
C LYS A 60 -5.20 3.38 -10.15
N LEU A 61 -4.95 2.70 -11.27
CA LEU A 61 -5.62 2.94 -12.56
C LEU A 61 -7.10 2.54 -12.57
N THR A 62 -7.49 1.49 -11.83
CA THR A 62 -8.90 1.08 -11.71
C THR A 62 -9.69 1.89 -10.68
N SER A 63 -9.02 2.75 -9.90
CA SER A 63 -9.66 3.67 -8.95
C SER A 63 -9.95 5.06 -9.52
N GLU A 64 -9.75 5.26 -10.83
CA GLU A 64 -10.08 6.48 -11.57
C GLU A 64 -11.49 6.45 -12.16
#